data_AF-A0A8T4UID9-F1
#
_entry.id   AF-A0A8T4UID9-F1
#
_cell.length_a   1.000
_cell.length_b   1.000
_cell.length_c   1.000
_cell.angle_alpha   90.00
_cell.angle_beta   90.00
_cell.angle_gamma   90.00
#
_symmetry.space_group_name_H-M   'P 1'
#
loop_
_entity.id
_entity.type
_entity.pdbx_description
1 polymer ?
#
loop_
_entity_poly.entity_id
_entity_poly.type
_entity_poly.pdbx_seq_one_letter_code
_entity_poly.pdbx_strand_id
1 'polypeptide(L)'
;MKRIKQIQHISKEDVFQLIFGALMLGVPAAFTEEIWVLGGSLTWVNYGLLILLSTSLIAVMVFHTGYRIHSIKTFERIYFKRVLLSYGIIFLTCAVFLTMIDRAPWAGETLVAIQRTVVLSVPASISGITADMIN
;
A
#
# COMPACT_ATOMS: atom_id res chain seq x y z
N MET A 1 16.94 -10.77 -21.17
CA MET A 1 15.62 -10.27 -21.64
C MET A 1 14.41 -10.81 -20.87
N LYS A 2 14.29 -12.12 -20.56
CA LYS A 2 13.11 -12.67 -19.82
C LYS A 2 12.87 -12.03 -18.44
N ARG A 3 13.91 -11.70 -17.66
CA ARG A 3 13.78 -11.04 -16.34
C ARG A 3 13.44 -9.55 -16.37
N ILE A 4 13.69 -8.84 -17.49
CA ILE A 4 13.31 -7.42 -17.62
C ILE A 4 11.78 -7.30 -17.76
N LYS A 5 11.15 -8.29 -18.41
CA LYS A 5 9.69 -8.41 -18.52
C LYS A 5 9.01 -8.64 -17.17
N GLN A 6 9.74 -9.24 -16.22
CA GLN A 6 9.25 -9.61 -14.89
C GLN A 6 9.16 -8.41 -13.94
N ILE A 7 9.97 -7.36 -14.15
CA ILE A 7 9.90 -6.13 -13.34
C ILE A 7 8.87 -5.13 -13.89
N GLN A 8 8.49 -5.27 -15.17
CA GLN A 8 7.49 -4.41 -15.81
C GLN A 8 6.04 -4.78 -15.49
N HIS A 9 5.78 -6.03 -15.12
CA HIS A 9 4.43 -6.55 -14.99
C HIS A 9 4.24 -7.09 -13.58
N ILE A 10 3.32 -6.48 -12.83
CA ILE A 10 2.81 -7.09 -11.60
C ILE A 10 2.19 -8.42 -12.02
N SER A 11 2.76 -9.52 -11.53
CA SER A 11 2.24 -10.86 -11.75
C SER A 11 0.95 -11.07 -10.94
N LYS A 12 0.20 -12.15 -11.20
CA LYS A 12 -0.98 -12.43 -10.37
C LYS A 12 -0.54 -12.79 -8.96
N GLU A 13 0.58 -13.50 -8.85
CA GLU A 13 1.23 -13.90 -7.61
C GLU A 13 1.60 -12.67 -6.78
N ASP A 14 2.19 -11.63 -7.39
CA ASP A 14 2.54 -10.36 -6.74
C ASP A 14 1.29 -9.68 -6.14
N VAL A 15 0.17 -9.67 -6.87
CA VAL A 15 -1.11 -9.12 -6.37
C VAL A 15 -1.58 -9.88 -5.13
N PHE A 16 -1.57 -11.21 -5.18
CA PHE A 16 -1.96 -12.02 -4.02
C PHE A 16 -1.04 -11.79 -2.84
N GLN A 17 0.28 -11.75 -3.05
CA GLN A 17 1.26 -11.46 -2.00
C GLN A 17 1.03 -10.09 -1.36
N LEU A 18 0.79 -9.05 -2.17
CA LEU A 18 0.46 -7.71 -1.67
C LEU A 18 -0.83 -7.72 -0.84
N ILE A 19 -1.88 -8.41 -1.29
CA ILE A 19 -3.17 -8.51 -0.57
C ILE A 19 -2.98 -9.24 0.77
N PHE A 20 -2.45 -10.46 0.74
CA PHE A 20 -2.26 -11.27 1.95
C PHE A 20 -1.29 -10.60 2.92
N GLY A 21 -0.18 -10.05 2.41
CA GLY A 21 0.78 -9.29 3.19
C GLY A 21 0.15 -8.08 3.85
N ALA A 22 -0.60 -7.26 3.09
CA ALA A 22 -1.28 -6.08 3.64
C ALA A 22 -2.26 -6.42 4.76
N LEU A 23 -2.96 -7.55 4.64
CA LEU A 23 -3.89 -8.02 5.67
C LEU A 23 -3.18 -8.47 6.95
N MET A 24 -1.91 -8.91 6.90
CA MET A 24 -1.19 -9.36 8.10
C MET A 24 -1.11 -8.28 9.19
N LEU A 25 -0.80 -7.03 8.82
CA LEU A 25 -0.83 -5.91 9.76
C LEU A 25 -2.10 -5.07 9.63
N GLY A 26 -2.74 -5.06 8.45
CA GLY A 26 -3.97 -4.33 8.22
C GLY A 26 -5.14 -4.85 9.05
N VAL A 27 -5.34 -6.16 9.16
CA VAL A 27 -6.44 -6.74 9.95
C VAL A 27 -6.35 -6.37 11.44
N PRO A 28 -5.24 -6.67 12.16
CA PRO A 28 -5.16 -6.34 13.59
C PRO A 28 -5.23 -4.83 13.82
N ALA A 29 -4.60 -4.00 12.97
CA ALA A 29 -4.69 -2.55 13.09
C ALA A 29 -6.12 -2.02 12.84
N ALA A 30 -6.82 -2.57 11.85
CA ALA A 30 -8.19 -2.15 11.54
C ALA A 30 -9.19 -2.46 12.66
N PHE A 31 -8.88 -3.40 13.56
CA PHE A 31 -9.70 -3.66 14.75
C PHE A 31 -9.41 -2.72 15.93
N THR A 32 -8.37 -1.88 15.87
CA THR A 32 -8.13 -0.89 16.92
C THR A 32 -8.93 0.38 16.66
N GLU A 33 -9.49 0.96 17.73
CA GLU A 33 -10.24 2.22 17.63
C GLU A 33 -9.34 3.39 17.19
N GLU A 34 -8.04 3.29 17.43
CA GLU A 34 -7.03 4.30 17.10
C GLU A 34 -7.04 4.64 15.61
N ILE A 35 -7.18 3.64 14.72
CA ILE A 35 -7.24 3.85 13.27
C ILE A 35 -8.49 4.67 12.88
N TRP A 36 -9.61 4.44 13.56
CA TRP A 36 -10.89 5.05 13.20
C TRP A 36 -10.99 6.49 13.73
N VAL A 37 -10.40 6.73 14.91
CA VAL A 37 -10.32 8.04 15.58
C VAL A 37 -9.28 8.92 14.90
N LEU A 38 -8.07 8.42 14.64
CA LEU A 38 -7.03 9.16 13.91
C LEU A 38 -7.47 9.46 12.48
N GLY A 39 -8.16 8.51 11.83
CA GLY A 39 -8.71 8.69 10.50
C GLY A 39 -9.83 9.73 10.38
N GLY A 40 -10.32 10.31 11.49
CA GLY A 40 -11.29 11.43 11.45
C GLY A 40 -10.76 12.75 12.04
N SER A 41 -9.59 12.73 12.70
CA SER A 41 -9.11 13.87 13.51
C SER A 41 -7.84 14.53 12.97
N LEU A 42 -7.14 13.91 12.01
CA LEU A 42 -5.91 14.44 11.46
C LEU A 42 -6.16 15.63 10.50
N THR A 43 -5.17 16.52 10.41
CA THR A 43 -5.16 17.60 9.42
C THR A 43 -4.84 17.06 8.03
N TRP A 44 -5.23 17.81 6.99
CA TRP A 44 -4.93 17.46 5.60
C TRP A 44 -3.43 17.27 5.30
N VAL A 45 -2.58 18.06 5.96
CA VAL A 45 -1.13 17.95 5.84
C VAL A 45 -0.64 16.58 6.34
N ASN A 46 -1.19 16.10 7.46
CA ASN A 46 -0.80 14.83 8.04
C ASN A 46 -1.19 13.65 7.12
N TYR A 47 -2.38 13.67 6.51
CA TYR A 47 -2.74 12.65 5.52
C TYR A 47 -1.77 12.63 4.33
N GLY A 48 -1.38 13.80 3.82
CA GLY A 48 -0.37 13.91 2.77
C GLY A 48 0.97 13.29 3.19
N LEU A 49 1.41 13.54 4.42
CA LEU A 49 2.63 12.95 4.98
C LEU A 49 2.52 11.42 5.15
N LEU A 50 1.37 10.88 5.55
CA LEU A 50 1.16 9.44 5.68
C LEU A 50 1.18 8.73 4.31
N ILE A 51 0.57 9.33 3.29
CA ILE A 51 0.64 8.84 1.91
C ILE A 51 2.09 8.89 1.41
N LEU A 52 2.79 10.00 1.64
CA LEU A 52 4.20 10.13 1.27
C LEU A 52 5.06 9.09 2.00
N LEU A 53 4.83 8.86 3.29
CA LEU A 53 5.57 7.88 4.08
C LEU A 53 5.33 6.46 3.56
N SER A 54 4.07 6.05 3.41
CA SER A 54 3.71 4.70 2.93
C SER A 54 4.22 4.43 1.52
N THR A 55 4.06 5.38 0.59
CA THR A 55 4.63 5.27 -0.77
C THR A 55 6.15 5.28 -0.76
N SER A 56 6.79 6.06 0.12
CA SER A 56 8.25 6.08 0.27
C SER A 56 8.80 4.76 0.82
N LEU A 57 8.09 4.11 1.75
CA LEU A 57 8.46 2.78 2.25
C LEU A 57 8.42 1.74 1.14
N ILE A 58 7.35 1.75 0.34
CA ILE A 58 7.24 0.87 -0.84
C ILE A 58 8.37 1.19 -1.83
N ALA A 59 8.62 2.47 -2.10
CA ALA A 59 9.68 2.92 -3.00
C ALA A 59 11.05 2.41 -2.55
N VAL A 60 11.43 2.59 -1.29
CA VAL A 60 12.69 2.10 -0.73
C VAL A 60 12.81 0.58 -0.86
N MET A 61 11.75 -0.18 -0.57
CA MET A 61 11.76 -1.64 -0.67
C MET A 61 11.88 -2.12 -2.12
N VAL A 62 11.11 -1.52 -3.04
CA VAL A 62 11.21 -1.81 -4.48
C VAL A 62 12.58 -1.44 -5.02
N PHE A 63 13.15 -0.32 -4.56
CA PHE A 63 14.50 0.11 -4.92
C PHE A 63 15.52 -0.91 -4.44
N HIS A 64 15.53 -1.27 -3.16
CA HIS A 64 16.52 -2.20 -2.61
C HIS A 64 16.44 -3.59 -3.29
N THR A 65 15.24 -4.03 -3.65
CA THR A 65 15.01 -5.31 -4.34
C THR A 65 15.40 -5.25 -5.83
N GLY A 66 15.10 -4.15 -6.52
CA GLY A 66 15.34 -4.00 -7.96
C GLY A 66 16.74 -3.53 -8.34
N TYR A 67 17.36 -2.64 -7.55
CA TYR A 67 18.63 -1.99 -7.89
C TYR A 67 19.86 -2.89 -7.69
N ARG A 68 19.77 -3.94 -6.84
CA ARG A 68 20.84 -4.94 -6.77
C ARG A 68 21.02 -5.73 -8.07
N ILE A 69 20.06 -5.65 -9.00
CA ILE A 69 19.99 -6.59 -10.12
C ILE A 69 20.38 -5.97 -11.47
N HIS A 70 20.01 -4.74 -11.87
CA HIS A 70 20.33 -4.19 -13.23
C HIS A 70 20.40 -2.64 -13.33
N SER A 71 21.09 -2.14 -14.38
CA SER A 71 21.45 -0.73 -14.64
C SER A 71 20.29 0.29 -14.84
N ILE A 72 20.65 1.55 -14.62
CA ILE A 72 19.84 2.65 -14.04
C ILE A 72 18.91 3.40 -15.01
N LYS A 73 19.22 3.48 -16.32
CA LYS A 73 18.66 4.55 -17.19
C LYS A 73 17.27 4.30 -17.80
N THR A 74 16.76 3.06 -17.82
CA THR A 74 15.43 2.75 -18.41
C THR A 74 14.36 2.50 -17.34
N PHE A 75 14.73 2.52 -16.06
CA PHE A 75 13.90 2.01 -14.97
C PHE A 75 13.01 3.03 -14.28
N GLU A 76 13.25 4.33 -14.40
CA GLU A 76 12.53 5.35 -13.62
C GLU A 76 11.01 5.28 -13.81
N ARG A 77 10.52 5.26 -15.06
CA ARG A 77 9.07 5.15 -15.32
C ARG A 77 8.47 3.82 -14.87
N ILE A 78 9.23 2.73 -14.94
CA ILE A 78 8.76 1.39 -14.55
C ILE A 78 8.68 1.31 -13.02
N TYR A 79 9.70 1.85 -12.34
CA TYR A 79 9.79 1.96 -10.90
C TYR A 79 8.61 2.76 -10.33
N PHE A 80 8.37 3.96 -10.83
CA PHE A 80 7.24 4.79 -10.37
C PHE A 80 5.89 4.10 -10.57
N LYS A 81 5.69 3.42 -11.71
CA LYS A 81 4.48 2.64 -11.95
C LYS A 81 4.32 1.50 -10.95
N ARG A 82 5.39 0.78 -10.62
CA ARG A 82 5.34 -0.33 -9.66
C ARG A 82 4.97 0.16 -8.26
N VAL A 83 5.62 1.22 -7.77
CA VAL A 83 5.31 1.82 -6.47
C VAL A 83 3.85 2.26 -6.38
N LEU A 84 3.36 2.96 -7.41
CA LEU A 84 1.99 3.46 -7.42
C LEU A 84 0.95 2.33 -7.49
N LEU A 85 1.19 1.29 -8.30
CA LEU A 85 0.30 0.14 -8.40
C LEU A 85 0.27 -0.69 -7.11
N SER A 86 1.43 -0.95 -6.50
CA SER A 86 1.52 -1.66 -5.22
C SER A 86 0.76 -0.90 -4.12
N TYR A 87 0.97 0.42 -4.02
CA TYR A 87 0.23 1.25 -3.07
C TYR A 87 -1.28 1.22 -3.35
N GLY A 88 -1.69 1.30 -4.61
CA GLY A 88 -3.10 1.21 -5.01
C GLY A 88 -3.76 -0.12 -4.60
N ILE A 89 -3.07 -1.25 -4.80
CA ILE A 89 -3.56 -2.58 -4.39
C ILE A 89 -3.71 -2.64 -2.86
N ILE A 90 -2.70 -2.19 -2.12
CA ILE A 90 -2.73 -2.16 -0.64
C ILE A 90 -3.87 -1.28 -0.15
N PHE A 91 -4.00 -0.07 -0.70
CA PHE A 91 -5.06 0.87 -0.34
C PHE A 91 -6.46 0.30 -0.60
N LEU A 92 -6.68 -0.30 -1.77
CA LEU A 92 -7.95 -0.96 -2.10
C LEU A 92 -8.25 -2.13 -1.17
N THR A 93 -7.23 -2.92 -0.82
CA THR A 93 -7.37 -4.03 0.14
C THR A 93 -7.83 -3.50 1.50
N CYS A 94 -7.20 -2.42 2.00
CA CYS A 94 -7.61 -1.75 3.23
C CYS A 94 -9.04 -1.19 3.15
N ALA A 95 -9.43 -0.57 2.04
CA ALA A 95 -10.77 -0.03 1.84
C ALA A 95 -11.83 -1.14 1.87
N VAL A 96 -11.60 -2.24 1.16
CA VAL A 96 -12.48 -3.41 1.17
C VAL A 96 -12.60 -3.98 2.58
N PHE A 97 -11.48 -4.13 3.29
CA PHE A 97 -11.49 -4.66 4.66
C PHE A 97 -12.27 -3.77 5.63
N LEU A 98 -12.05 -2.44 5.60
CA LEU A 98 -12.82 -1.49 6.42
C LEU A 98 -14.31 -1.50 6.09
N THR A 99 -14.67 -1.78 4.83
CA THR A 99 -16.06 -1.95 4.41
C THR A 99 -16.67 -3.23 5.01
N MET A 100 -15.91 -4.33 5.04
CA MET A 100 -16.37 -5.60 5.62
C MET A 100 -16.66 -5.50 7.12
N ILE A 101 -15.91 -4.69 7.86
CA ILE A 101 -16.11 -4.49 9.30
C ILE A 101 -17.03 -3.30 9.63
N ASP A 102 -17.72 -2.73 8.63
CA ASP A 102 -18.63 -1.59 8.79
C ASP A 102 -17.96 -0.34 9.42
N ARG A 103 -16.67 -0.13 9.13
CA ARG A 103 -15.89 1.04 9.60
C ARG A 103 -15.54 2.04 8.49
N ALA A 104 -16.02 1.81 7.27
CA ALA A 104 -15.91 2.74 6.15
C ALA A 104 -17.29 3.34 5.79
N PRO A 105 -17.63 4.54 6.28
CA PRO A 105 -18.95 5.16 6.07
C PRO A 105 -19.09 5.77 4.66
N TRP A 106 -19.12 4.93 3.62
CA TRP A 106 -19.17 5.38 2.22
C TRP A 106 -20.43 6.17 1.85
N ALA A 107 -21.57 5.94 2.51
CA ALA A 107 -22.84 6.58 2.13
C ALA A 107 -23.04 7.98 2.72
N GLY A 108 -22.34 8.32 3.83
CA GLY A 108 -22.50 9.59 4.53
C GLY A 108 -21.24 10.46 4.48
N GLU A 109 -20.11 9.87 4.85
CA GLU A 109 -18.83 10.57 5.03
C GLU A 109 -17.73 9.86 4.24
N THR A 110 -17.87 9.87 2.90
CA THR A 110 -16.89 9.28 1.97
C THR A 110 -15.47 9.76 2.25
N LEU A 111 -15.33 11.02 2.67
CA LEU A 111 -14.04 11.57 3.02
C LEU A 111 -13.41 10.88 4.23
N VAL A 112 -14.18 10.64 5.29
CA VAL A 112 -13.69 9.93 6.49
C VAL A 112 -13.35 8.49 6.16
N ALA A 113 -14.09 7.83 5.27
CA ALA A 113 -13.76 6.49 4.78
C ALA A 113 -12.39 6.45 4.07
N ILE A 114 -12.10 7.44 3.21
CA ILE A 114 -10.80 7.58 2.55
C ILE A 114 -9.70 7.84 3.58
N GLN A 115 -9.92 8.75 4.52
CA GLN A 115 -8.95 9.11 5.55
C GLN A 115 -8.59 7.92 6.45
N ARG A 116 -9.58 7.14 6.90
CA ARG A 116 -9.35 5.88 7.65
C ARG A 116 -8.55 4.86 6.82
N THR A 117 -8.85 4.77 5.52
CA THR A 117 -8.11 3.89 4.62
C THR A 117 -6.65 4.33 4.49
N VAL A 118 -6.38 5.65 4.37
CA VAL A 118 -5.00 6.19 4.33
C VAL A 118 -4.24 5.80 5.60
N VAL A 119 -4.83 6.03 6.77
CA VAL A 119 -4.17 5.70 8.05
C VAL A 119 -3.89 4.21 8.16
N LEU A 120 -4.87 3.36 7.79
CA LEU A 120 -4.71 1.90 7.78
C LEU A 120 -3.67 1.42 6.76
N SER A 121 -3.55 2.12 5.62
CA SER A 121 -2.61 1.75 4.57
C SER A 121 -1.16 1.84 5.02
N VAL A 122 -0.83 2.61 6.06
CA VAL A 122 0.55 2.79 6.53
C VAL A 122 1.15 1.48 7.09
N PRO A 123 0.59 0.85 8.15
CA PRO A 123 1.08 -0.45 8.62
C PRO A 123 0.87 -1.57 7.60
N ALA A 124 -0.21 -1.51 6.81
CA ALA A 124 -0.47 -2.48 5.76
C ALA A 124 0.58 -2.43 4.63
N SER A 125 1.11 -1.24 4.31
CA SER A 125 2.13 -1.09 3.26
C SER A 125 3.44 -1.79 3.60
N ILE A 126 3.83 -1.77 4.88
CA ILE A 126 5.06 -2.42 5.37
C ILE A 126 4.98 -3.93 5.17
N SER A 127 3.87 -4.53 5.61
CA SER A 127 3.66 -5.98 5.52
C SER A 127 3.36 -6.44 4.10
N GLY A 128 2.57 -5.68 3.34
CA GLY A 128 2.26 -5.94 1.93
C GLY A 128 3.51 -5.97 1.05
N ILE A 129 4.36 -4.94 1.12
CA ILE A 129 5.56 -4.90 0.27
C ILE A 129 6.60 -5.93 0.70
N THR A 130 6.66 -6.29 1.98
CA THR A 130 7.58 -7.33 2.46
C THR A 130 7.16 -8.70 1.95
N ALA A 131 5.85 -8.98 1.86
CA ALA A 131 5.34 -10.23 1.29
C ALA A 131 5.63 -10.38 -0.21
N ASP A 132 5.57 -9.28 -0.98
CA ASP A 132 5.94 -9.22 -2.40
C ASP A 132 7.42 -9.59 -2.65
N MET A 133 8.27 -9.51 -1.63
CA MET A 133 9.70 -9.82 -1.72
C MET A 133 10.04 -11.31 -1.51
N ILE A 134 9.08 -12.16 -1.14
CA ILE A 134 9.32 -13.59 -0.82
C ILE A 134 9.51 -14.46 -2.09
N ASN A 135 9.66 -13.84 -3.27
CA ASN A 135 9.75 -14.48 -4.57
C ASN A 135 11.19 -14.82 -5.01
#